data_AF-A0A836W3K4-F1
#
_entry.id   AF-A0A836W3K4-F1
#
_cell.length_a   1.000
_cell.length_b   1.000
_cell.length_c   1.000
_cell.angle_alpha   90.00
_cell.angle_beta   90.00
_cell.angle_gamma   90.00
#
_symmetry.space_group_name_H-M   'P 1'
#
loop_
_entity.id
_entity.type
_entity.pdbx_description
1 polymer ?
#
loop_
_entity_poly.entity_id
_entity_poly.type
_entity_poly.pdbx_seq_one_letter_code
_entity_poly.pdbx_strand_id
1 'polypeptide(L)'
;GYQEIFARFDKIPNMVLRGEADAGLLIHEAQLTYREMGLVKVIDLWEWWSNTAKGLPMPLGVDIVSKRLGLETAQALRKALQESIRYAWNRHTEALEYASKFARSGTREQLDRFVRMYVNRRTLDMGPEGRRAHILLYQMAWDEKLIPEPVEPEFV
;
A
#
# COMPACT_ATOMS: atom_id res chain seq x y z
N GLY A 1 -2.27 -24.86 7.83
CA GLY A 1 -1.79 -23.70 8.61
C GLY A 1 -0.38 -23.38 8.20
N TYR A 2 0.10 -22.16 8.45
CA TYR A 2 1.48 -21.74 8.24
C TYR A 2 2.05 -21.22 9.56
N GLN A 3 3.38 -21.14 9.66
CA GLN A 3 4.07 -20.51 10.79
C GLN A 3 4.56 -19.12 10.37
N GLU A 4 4.28 -18.12 11.20
CA GLU A 4 4.69 -16.74 10.95
C GLU A 4 6.11 -16.48 11.45
N ILE A 5 6.91 -15.83 10.59
CA ILE A 5 8.23 -15.32 10.93
C ILE A 5 8.23 -13.83 10.61
N PHE A 6 8.30 -12.99 11.64
CA PHE A 6 8.34 -11.53 11.46
C PHE A 6 9.75 -11.06 11.16
N ALA A 7 9.93 -10.39 10.02
CA ALA A 7 11.19 -9.81 9.60
C ALA A 7 10.97 -8.47 8.89
N ARG A 8 12.04 -7.67 8.79
CA ARG A 8 12.01 -6.43 8.00
C ARG A 8 11.80 -6.78 6.52
N PHE A 9 10.92 -6.05 5.82
CA PHE A 9 10.46 -6.42 4.48
C PHE A 9 11.58 -6.67 3.45
N ASP A 10 12.71 -5.96 3.56
CA ASP A 10 13.87 -6.08 2.67
C ASP A 10 14.72 -7.33 2.95
N LYS A 11 14.49 -8.02 4.07
CA LYS A 11 15.13 -9.29 4.39
C LYS A 11 14.38 -10.49 3.83
N ILE A 12 13.06 -10.35 3.64
CA ILE A 12 12.16 -11.44 3.27
C ILE A 12 12.63 -12.20 2.02
N PRO A 13 13.00 -11.56 0.89
CA PRO A 13 13.47 -12.30 -0.29
C PRO A 13 14.69 -13.18 -0.01
N ASN A 14 15.67 -12.66 0.75
CA ASN A 14 16.89 -13.38 1.08
C ASN A 14 16.64 -14.53 2.07
N MET A 15 15.68 -14.38 2.99
CA MET A 15 15.31 -15.46 3.91
C MET A 15 14.75 -16.65 3.14
N VAL A 16 13.90 -16.41 2.13
CA VAL A 16 13.37 -17.47 1.26
C VAL A 16 14.49 -18.13 0.45
N LEU A 17 15.38 -17.33 -0.16
CA LEU A 17 16.50 -17.87 -0.94
C LEU A 17 17.48 -18.73 -0.13
N ARG A 18 17.59 -18.49 1.19
CA ARG A 18 18.43 -19.26 2.11
C ARG A 18 17.73 -20.47 2.73
N GLY A 19 16.46 -20.68 2.43
CA GLY A 19 15.66 -21.73 3.07
C GLY A 19 15.33 -21.46 4.54
N GLU A 20 15.44 -20.21 5.00
CA GLU A 20 15.04 -19.81 6.36
C GLU A 20 13.50 -19.71 6.47
N ALA A 21 12.80 -19.59 5.34
CA ALA A 21 11.34 -19.63 5.23
C ALA A 21 10.91 -20.25 3.89
N ASP A 22 9.79 -20.98 3.86
CA ASP A 22 9.27 -21.61 2.65
C ASP A 22 8.66 -20.62 1.64
N ALA A 23 8.14 -19.49 2.13
CA ALA A 23 7.52 -18.44 1.33
C ALA A 23 7.69 -17.06 1.99
N GLY A 24 7.54 -15.99 1.21
CA GLY A 24 7.68 -14.63 1.69
C GLY A 24 6.56 -13.72 1.18
N LEU A 25 5.97 -12.93 2.10
CA LEU A 25 5.04 -11.85 1.74
C LEU A 25 5.85 -10.62 1.32
N LEU A 26 5.81 -10.29 0.02
CA LEU A 26 6.55 -9.16 -0.52
C LEU A 26 5.68 -7.90 -0.58
N ILE A 27 6.18 -6.83 0.03
CA ILE A 27 5.64 -5.47 -0.05
C ILE A 27 6.71 -4.51 -0.59
N HIS A 28 6.34 -3.26 -0.86
CA HIS A 28 7.21 -2.24 -1.46
C HIS A 28 7.84 -2.70 -2.80
N GLU A 29 9.05 -2.26 -3.14
CA GLU A 29 9.67 -2.44 -4.45
C GLU A 29 9.97 -3.89 -4.82
N ALA A 30 10.12 -4.78 -3.82
CA ALA A 30 10.48 -6.19 -4.03
C ALA A 30 9.47 -6.95 -4.90
N GLN A 31 8.22 -6.48 -4.97
CA GLN A 31 7.19 -7.05 -5.85
C GLN A 31 7.50 -6.91 -7.35
N LEU A 32 8.39 -5.98 -7.72
CA LEU A 32 8.79 -5.76 -9.12
C LEU A 32 10.03 -6.57 -9.50
N THR A 33 10.88 -6.91 -8.53
CA THR A 33 12.22 -7.46 -8.77
C THR A 33 12.39 -8.91 -8.32
N TYR A 34 11.43 -9.52 -7.60
CA TYR A 34 11.58 -10.89 -7.08
C TYR A 34 11.95 -11.94 -8.14
N ARG A 35 11.49 -11.76 -9.40
CA ARG A 35 11.82 -12.65 -10.52
C ARG A 35 13.30 -12.60 -10.89
N GLU A 36 13.92 -11.43 -10.80
CA GLU A 36 15.35 -11.22 -11.05
C GLU A 36 16.20 -11.95 -10.00
N MET A 37 15.62 -12.19 -8.81
CA MET A 37 16.25 -12.95 -7.73
C MET A 37 16.04 -14.47 -7.84
N GLY A 38 15.36 -14.95 -8.89
CA GLY A 38 15.04 -16.38 -9.08
C GLY A 38 13.83 -16.87 -8.26
N LEU A 39 13.09 -15.96 -7.63
CA LEU A 39 11.87 -16.31 -6.89
C LEU A 39 10.67 -16.41 -7.85
N VAL A 40 9.70 -17.24 -7.48
CA VAL A 40 8.44 -17.42 -8.21
C VAL A 40 7.26 -16.90 -7.41
N LYS A 41 6.25 -16.35 -8.09
CA LYS A 41 5.02 -15.89 -7.44
C LYS A 41 4.14 -17.11 -7.12
N VAL A 42 3.86 -17.31 -5.83
CA VAL A 42 2.97 -18.38 -5.36
C VAL A 42 1.50 -17.95 -5.42
N ILE A 43 1.22 -16.71 -4.96
CA ILE A 43 -0.11 -16.13 -4.96
C ILE A 43 -0.03 -14.65 -5.34
N ASP A 44 -1.06 -14.15 -6.02
CA ASP A 44 -1.26 -12.72 -6.25
C ASP A 44 -2.40 -12.21 -5.36
N LEU A 45 -2.05 -11.44 -4.33
CA LEU A 45 -3.04 -10.90 -3.39
C LEU A 45 -3.92 -9.82 -4.02
N TRP A 46 -3.47 -9.16 -5.09
CA TRP A 46 -4.31 -8.22 -5.85
C TRP A 46 -5.41 -8.96 -6.61
N GLU A 47 -5.06 -10.08 -7.24
CA GLU A 47 -6.04 -10.91 -7.95
C GLU A 47 -7.02 -11.56 -6.96
N TRP A 48 -6.51 -12.11 -5.86
CA TRP A 48 -7.34 -12.65 -4.79
C TRP A 48 -8.32 -11.62 -4.24
N TRP A 49 -7.83 -10.40 -3.94
CA TRP A 49 -8.68 -9.32 -3.46
C TRP A 49 -9.72 -8.92 -4.49
N SER A 50 -9.33 -8.73 -5.76
CA SER A 50 -10.24 -8.37 -6.85
C SER A 50 -11.40 -9.36 -6.96
N ASN A 51 -11.12 -10.66 -6.89
CA ASN A 51 -12.14 -11.71 -6.94
C ASN A 51 -13.05 -11.68 -5.70
N THR A 52 -12.45 -11.57 -4.51
CA THR A 52 -13.19 -11.57 -3.23
C THR A 52 -14.07 -10.34 -3.07
N ALA A 53 -13.53 -9.17 -3.43
CA ALA A 53 -14.16 -7.87 -3.26
C ALA A 53 -14.95 -7.41 -4.49
N LYS A 54 -15.22 -8.31 -5.45
CA LYS A 54 -16.01 -8.05 -6.66
C LYS A 54 -15.51 -6.83 -7.45
N GLY A 55 -14.20 -6.76 -7.64
CA GLY A 55 -13.50 -5.73 -8.41
C GLY A 55 -13.24 -4.42 -7.66
N LEU A 56 -13.56 -4.31 -6.36
CA LEU A 56 -13.15 -3.15 -5.57
C LEU A 56 -11.62 -3.06 -5.48
N PRO A 57 -11.05 -1.83 -5.48
CA PRO A 57 -9.61 -1.65 -5.36
C PRO A 57 -9.09 -2.17 -4.01
N MET A 58 -7.87 -2.72 -3.97
CA MET A 58 -7.27 -3.20 -2.73
C MET A 58 -6.84 -2.01 -1.84
N PRO A 59 -7.38 -1.89 -0.62
CA PRO A 59 -6.92 -0.89 0.34
C PRO A 59 -5.58 -1.33 0.93
N LEU A 60 -4.54 -0.52 0.77
CA LEU A 60 -3.17 -0.86 1.21
C LEU A 60 -2.65 0.09 2.30
N GLY A 61 -2.82 1.39 2.10
CA GLY A 61 -2.36 2.42 3.03
C GLY A 61 -3.27 3.64 2.98
N VAL A 62 -3.35 4.32 4.12
CA VAL A 62 -4.15 5.53 4.32
C VAL A 62 -3.39 6.51 5.20
N ASP A 63 -3.59 7.80 4.95
CA ASP A 63 -3.22 8.85 5.89
C ASP A 63 -4.32 9.00 6.93
N ILE A 64 -3.93 8.97 8.21
CA ILE A 64 -4.86 9.05 9.35
C ILE A 64 -4.57 10.34 10.11
N VAL A 65 -5.62 11.08 10.43
CA VAL A 65 -5.56 12.28 11.28
C VAL A 65 -6.19 11.98 12.63
N SER A 66 -5.53 12.40 13.71
CA SER A 66 -6.07 12.23 15.06
C SER A 66 -7.34 13.06 15.25
N LYS A 67 -8.42 12.43 15.74
CA LYS A 67 -9.68 13.11 16.08
C LYS A 67 -9.50 14.29 17.05
N ARG A 68 -8.43 14.28 17.85
CA ARG A 68 -8.10 15.36 18.79
C ARG A 68 -7.81 16.70 18.11
N LEU A 69 -7.44 16.70 16.84
CA LEU A 69 -7.16 17.91 16.06
C LEU A 69 -8.43 18.60 15.54
N GLY A 70 -9.58 17.91 15.57
CA GLY A 70 -10.86 18.45 15.07
C GLY A 70 -11.00 18.42 13.55
N LEU A 71 -12.24 18.57 13.09
CA LEU A 71 -12.62 18.44 11.67
C LEU A 71 -11.98 19.51 10.79
N GLU A 72 -11.89 20.76 11.26
CA GLU A 72 -11.30 21.86 10.49
C GLU A 72 -9.83 21.59 10.15
N THR A 73 -9.04 21.18 11.16
CA THR A 73 -7.64 20.81 10.94
C THR A 73 -7.52 19.58 10.03
N ALA A 74 -8.39 18.58 10.19
CA ALA A 74 -8.40 17.41 9.32
C ALA A 74 -8.66 17.79 7.83
N GLN A 75 -9.60 18.70 7.58
CA GLN A 75 -9.91 19.20 6.23
C GLN A 75 -8.77 20.04 5.66
N ALA A 76 -8.13 20.88 6.49
CA ALA A 76 -6.95 21.65 6.09
C ALA A 76 -5.78 20.73 5.70
N LEU A 77 -5.53 19.68 6.48
CA LEU A 77 -4.51 18.65 6.17
C LEU A 77 -4.84 17.91 4.88
N ARG A 78 -6.10 17.46 4.69
CA ARG A 78 -6.54 16.84 3.43
C ARG A 78 -6.24 17.74 2.24
N LYS A 79 -6.61 19.03 2.32
CA LYS A 79 -6.37 19.99 1.24
C LYS A 79 -4.88 20.14 0.94
N ALA A 80 -4.05 20.31 1.97
CA ALA A 80 -2.60 20.44 1.82
C ALA A 80 -1.95 19.19 1.18
N LEU A 81 -2.36 17.99 1.60
CA LEU A 81 -1.90 16.73 1.01
C LEU A 81 -2.31 16.61 -0.47
N GLN A 82 -3.56 16.96 -0.80
CA GLN A 82 -4.01 16.97 -2.19
C GLN A 82 -3.25 17.98 -3.06
N GLU A 83 -2.94 19.16 -2.53
CA GLU A 83 -2.09 20.16 -3.20
C GLU A 83 -0.66 19.63 -3.41
N SER A 84 -0.08 18.96 -2.41
CA SER A 84 1.24 18.34 -2.50
C SER A 84 1.30 17.25 -3.59
N ILE A 85 0.28 16.38 -3.67
CA ILE A 85 0.16 15.35 -4.72
C ILE A 85 0.08 16.01 -6.11
N ARG A 86 -0.78 17.02 -6.27
CA ARG A 86 -0.91 17.74 -7.55
C ARG A 86 0.39 18.45 -7.94
N TYR A 87 1.09 19.03 -6.97
CA TYR A 87 2.39 19.65 -7.20
C TYR A 87 3.42 18.62 -7.70
N ALA A 88 3.50 17.46 -7.06
CA ALA A 88 4.39 16.38 -7.46
C ALA A 88 4.08 15.86 -8.87
N TRP A 89 2.79 15.72 -9.24
CA TRP A 89 2.40 15.34 -10.60
C TRP A 89 2.81 16.36 -11.67
N ASN A 90 2.63 17.65 -11.37
CA ASN A 90 3.02 18.73 -12.28
C ASN A 90 4.54 18.89 -12.39
N ARG A 91 5.31 18.33 -11.45
CA ARG A 91 6.77 18.41 -11.37
C ARG A 91 7.40 17.02 -11.19
N HIS A 92 6.88 16.06 -11.97
CA HIS A 92 7.17 14.64 -11.79
C HIS A 92 8.67 14.31 -11.74
N THR A 93 9.47 14.90 -12.61
CA THR A 93 10.94 14.71 -12.64
C THR A 93 11.60 15.13 -11.33
N GLU A 94 11.25 16.29 -10.79
CA GLU A 94 11.79 16.82 -9.54
C GLU A 94 11.32 15.99 -8.34
N ALA A 95 10.04 15.62 -8.32
CA ALA A 95 9.48 14.76 -7.29
C ALA A 95 10.19 13.38 -7.27
N LEU A 96 10.45 12.80 -8.44
CA LEU A 96 11.16 11.54 -8.59
C LEU A 96 12.63 11.64 -8.16
N GLU A 97 13.30 12.77 -8.45
CA GLU A 97 14.68 13.04 -8.00
C GLU A 97 14.80 13.21 -6.49
N TYR A 98 13.79 13.80 -5.86
CA TYR A 98 13.73 13.83 -4.41
C TYR A 98 13.44 12.44 -3.84
N ALA A 99 12.46 11.71 -4.40
CA ALA A 99 12.06 10.38 -3.94
C ALA A 99 13.18 9.34 -4.06
N SER A 100 14.05 9.44 -5.08
CA SER A 100 15.14 8.48 -5.31
C SER A 100 16.15 8.41 -4.18
N LYS A 101 16.27 9.47 -3.37
CA LYS A 101 17.11 9.51 -2.16
C LYS A 101 16.65 8.52 -1.08
N PHE A 102 15.38 8.12 -1.13
CA PHE A 102 14.77 7.16 -0.19
C PHE A 102 14.63 5.77 -0.79
N ALA A 103 14.87 5.61 -2.10
CA ALA A 103 14.89 4.31 -2.75
C ALA A 103 16.12 3.53 -2.29
N ARG A 104 15.92 2.27 -1.90
CA ARG A 104 17.01 1.39 -1.43
C ARG A 104 17.76 0.74 -2.58
N SER A 105 17.07 0.50 -3.68
CA SER A 105 17.58 -0.18 -4.87
C SER A 105 16.68 0.09 -6.06
N GLY A 106 17.22 -0.19 -7.24
CA GLY A 106 16.49 -0.13 -8.50
C GLY A 106 16.88 1.06 -9.37
N THR A 107 16.62 0.95 -10.67
CA THR A 107 16.87 2.01 -11.63
C THR A 107 15.86 3.14 -11.50
N ARG A 108 16.13 4.29 -12.12
CA ARG A 108 15.19 5.42 -12.16
C ARG A 108 13.85 5.01 -12.79
N GLU A 109 13.88 4.13 -13.78
CA GLU A 109 12.70 3.60 -14.48
C GLU A 109 11.89 2.66 -13.58
N GLN A 110 12.56 1.80 -12.80
CA GLN A 110 11.90 0.93 -11.83
C GLN A 110 11.22 1.75 -10.72
N LEU A 111 11.90 2.79 -10.23
CA LEU A 111 11.34 3.72 -9.25
C LEU A 111 10.15 4.50 -9.81
N ASP A 112 10.26 5.03 -11.03
CA ASP A 112 9.17 5.72 -11.71
C ASP A 112 7.92 4.82 -11.81
N ARG A 113 8.14 3.59 -12.27
CA ARG A 113 7.07 2.58 -12.35
C ARG A 113 6.44 2.32 -10.99
N PHE A 114 7.25 2.13 -9.95
CA PHE A 114 6.77 1.90 -8.58
C PHE A 114 5.93 3.08 -8.08
N VAL A 115 6.43 4.31 -8.23
CA VAL A 115 5.70 5.52 -7.83
C VAL A 115 4.36 5.61 -8.54
N ARG A 116 4.30 5.36 -9.85
CA ARG A 116 3.04 5.42 -10.62
C ARG A 116 2.01 4.36 -10.21
N MET A 117 2.45 3.22 -9.69
CA MET A 117 1.53 2.20 -9.17
C MET A 117 0.76 2.70 -7.95
N TYR A 118 1.43 3.44 -7.07
CA TYR A 118 0.89 3.81 -5.75
C TYR A 118 0.46 5.28 -5.63
N VAL A 119 0.99 6.16 -6.49
CA VAL A 119 0.65 7.59 -6.53
C VAL A 119 -0.17 7.85 -7.80
N ASN A 120 -1.47 7.64 -7.69
CA ASN A 120 -2.42 7.75 -8.79
C ASN A 120 -3.70 8.51 -8.35
N ARG A 121 -4.72 8.55 -9.20
CA ARG A 121 -5.97 9.27 -8.90
C ARG A 121 -6.60 8.88 -7.56
N ARG A 122 -6.46 7.61 -7.13
CA ARG A 122 -6.97 7.12 -5.84
C ARG A 122 -6.20 7.67 -4.64
N THR A 123 -4.94 8.06 -4.82
CA THR A 123 -4.13 8.74 -3.81
C THR A 123 -4.63 10.16 -3.56
N LEU A 124 -5.08 10.85 -4.63
CA LEU A 124 -5.68 12.18 -4.50
C LEU A 124 -7.07 12.11 -3.86
N ASP A 125 -7.88 11.14 -4.29
CA ASP A 125 -9.16 10.83 -3.69
C ASP A 125 -9.53 9.36 -3.99
N MET A 126 -9.69 8.56 -2.93
CA MET A 126 -10.04 7.14 -3.06
C MET A 126 -11.44 6.91 -3.67
N GLY A 127 -12.29 7.93 -3.65
CA GLY A 127 -13.65 7.89 -4.18
C GLY A 127 -14.58 6.90 -3.47
N PRO A 128 -15.82 6.73 -3.98
CA PRO A 128 -16.81 5.83 -3.37
C PRO A 128 -16.36 4.37 -3.36
N GLU A 129 -15.64 3.93 -4.40
CA GLU A 129 -15.12 2.56 -4.47
C GLU A 129 -14.03 2.29 -3.43
N GLY A 130 -13.10 3.23 -3.25
CA GLY A 130 -12.07 3.11 -2.21
C GLY A 130 -12.67 3.09 -0.81
N ARG A 131 -13.69 3.93 -0.55
CA ARG A 131 -14.42 3.91 0.74
C ARG A 131 -15.11 2.57 0.98
N ARG A 132 -15.82 2.05 -0.02
CA ARG A 132 -16.44 0.71 0.04
C ARG A 132 -15.41 -0.40 0.26
N ALA A 133 -14.24 -0.31 -0.35
CA ALA A 133 -13.17 -1.28 -0.17
C ALA A 133 -12.66 -1.33 1.28
N HIS A 134 -12.48 -0.17 1.92
CA HIS A 134 -12.08 -0.13 3.34
C HIS A 134 -13.16 -0.66 4.27
N ILE A 135 -14.43 -0.30 4.03
CA ILE A 135 -15.57 -0.82 4.81
C ILE A 135 -15.62 -2.35 4.70
N LEU A 136 -15.47 -2.89 3.48
CA LEU A 136 -15.43 -4.34 3.27
C LEU A 136 -14.24 -4.99 3.98
N LEU A 137 -13.04 -4.40 3.92
CA LEU A 137 -11.86 -4.92 4.62
C LEU A 137 -12.11 -5.02 6.12
N TYR A 138 -12.66 -3.96 6.75
CA TYR A 138 -12.96 -3.98 8.18
C TYR A 138 -14.06 -4.97 8.54
N GLN A 139 -15.09 -5.12 7.69
CA GLN A 139 -16.12 -6.14 7.88
C GLN A 139 -15.51 -7.55 7.85
N MET A 140 -14.67 -7.85 6.85
CA MET A 140 -13.97 -9.15 6.76
C MET A 140 -13.09 -9.39 7.99
N ALA A 141 -12.36 -8.37 8.46
CA ALA A 141 -11.52 -8.47 9.64
C ALA A 141 -12.35 -8.74 10.91
N TRP A 142 -13.54 -8.14 11.02
CA TRP A 142 -14.46 -8.39 12.14
C TRP A 142 -15.04 -9.80 12.10
N ASP A 143 -15.52 -10.25 10.93
CA ASP A 143 -16.11 -11.58 10.75
C ASP A 143 -15.10 -12.69 11.09
N GLU A 144 -13.83 -12.48 10.75
CA GLU A 144 -12.70 -13.37 11.08
C GLU A 144 -12.09 -13.13 12.48
N LYS A 145 -12.66 -12.21 13.28
CA LYS A 145 -12.21 -11.88 14.65
C LYS A 145 -10.75 -11.40 14.75
N LEU A 146 -10.27 -10.73 13.70
CA LEU A 146 -8.93 -10.11 13.65
C LEU A 146 -8.90 -8.75 14.36
N ILE A 147 -10.06 -8.14 14.59
CA ILE A 147 -10.22 -6.89 15.34
C ILE A 147 -11.21 -7.09 16.49
N PRO A 148 -11.06 -6.35 17.61
CA PRO A 148 -11.84 -6.58 18.83
C PRO A 148 -13.28 -6.06 18.75
N GLU A 149 -13.55 -5.12 17.84
CA GLU A 149 -14.87 -4.52 17.64
C GLU A 149 -15.05 -4.08 16.17
N PRO A 150 -16.31 -3.96 15.69
CA PRO A 150 -16.58 -3.40 14.38
C PRO A 150 -16.08 -1.95 14.26
N VAL A 151 -15.52 -1.60 13.10
CA VAL A 151 -15.01 -0.26 12.80
C VAL A 151 -15.83 0.36 11.68
N GLU A 152 -16.43 1.52 11.96
CA GLU A 152 -16.99 2.40 10.94
C GLU A 152 -15.99 3.52 10.62
N PRO A 153 -15.29 3.47 9.47
CA PRO A 153 -14.31 4.48 9.13
C PRO A 153 -14.98 5.83 8.80
N GLU A 154 -14.50 6.88 9.46
CA GLU A 154 -14.80 8.26 9.09
C GLU A 154 -13.81 8.74 8.03
N PHE A 155 -14.33 9.35 6.97
CA PHE A 155 -13.52 9.79 5.85
C PHE A 155 -13.70 11.29 5.65
N VAL A 156 -12.60 12.03 5.80
CA VAL A 156 -12.56 13.50 5.66
C VAL A 156 -12.30 13.90 4.22
#